data_AF-A0A813JWA6-F1
#
_entry.id   AF-A0A813JWA6-F1
#
_cell.length_a   1.000
_cell.length_b   1.000
_cell.length_c   1.000
_cell.angle_alpha   90.00
_cell.angle_beta   90.00
_cell.angle_gamma   90.00
#
_symmetry.space_group_name_H-M   'P 1'
#
loop_
_entity.id
_entity.type
_entity.pdbx_description
1 polymer ?
#
loop_
_entity_poly.entity_id
_entity_poly.type
_entity_poly.pdbx_seq_one_letter_code
_entity_poly.pdbx_strand_id
1 'polypeptide(L)'
;ALGFRCLDVPVASNRWSPAVFYVLISILSAIPGDTALFWVSMILTLFTIGVSNRYNLPLHYSVDRKISLPFRIAYTAFPLIRIQWADWAIFKIVAAVLCTILAIADLILGDAIIIRAFRFNASYEIQKALGNRVYVCKRIGGEQAKQFGFSIGVDPSVSGLETWTSEHIMIADIEGMIMELRPMRIKDWIQAEAALEQQQGHGSELIPLVFTGLDLVEHPGGEGEEHKTMLPKNNNLGGLAGWQDVMKQHAKEQAGGDARGDLLAGKGANPFIWQVQDL
;
A
#
# COMPACT_ATOMS: atom_id res chain seq x y z
N ALA A 1 -16.33 8.81 -2.01
CA ALA A 1 -15.09 8.68 -2.81
C ALA A 1 -13.93 8.35 -1.88
N LEU A 2 -13.11 7.36 -2.23
CA LEU A 2 -11.79 7.18 -1.61
C LEU A 2 -10.91 8.29 -2.20
N GLY A 3 -11.02 9.49 -1.64
CA GLY A 3 -10.48 10.73 -2.21
C GLY A 3 -8.95 10.83 -2.24
N PHE A 4 -8.25 9.76 -1.86
CA PHE A 4 -6.80 9.72 -1.80
C PHE A 4 -6.23 9.13 -3.09
N ARG A 5 -5.12 9.71 -3.54
CA ARG A 5 -4.33 9.13 -4.63
C ARG A 5 -3.43 8.07 -4.04
N CYS A 6 -3.44 6.87 -4.62
CA CYS A 6 -2.59 5.76 -4.20
C CYS A 6 -1.84 5.16 -5.40
N LEU A 7 -0.73 4.49 -5.10
CA LEU A 7 0.04 3.70 -6.05
C LEU A 7 -0.37 2.25 -5.90
N ASP A 8 -1.43 1.88 -6.61
CA ASP A 8 -1.97 0.52 -6.64
C ASP A 8 -1.39 -0.26 -7.84
N VAL A 9 -0.08 -0.43 -7.81
CA VAL A 9 0.63 -1.32 -8.73
C VAL A 9 1.81 -1.93 -7.97
N PRO A 10 2.17 -3.20 -8.22
CA PRO A 10 3.28 -3.88 -7.57
C PRO A 10 4.64 -3.41 -8.11
N VAL A 11 4.86 -2.10 -8.13
CA VAL A 11 6.10 -1.47 -8.55
C VAL A 11 6.90 -1.15 -7.31
N ALA A 12 8.19 -1.49 -7.31
CA ALA A 12 9.12 -1.16 -6.23
C ALA A 12 9.47 0.34 -6.19
N SER A 13 8.48 1.22 -6.38
CA SER A 13 8.66 2.66 -6.58
C SER A 13 8.86 3.45 -5.29
N ASN A 14 8.38 2.94 -4.16
CA ASN A 14 8.39 3.67 -2.89
C ASN A 14 9.24 2.99 -1.80
N ARG A 15 10.04 1.98 -2.16
CA ARG A 15 10.86 1.24 -1.18
C ARG A 15 12.15 1.97 -0.75
N TRP A 16 12.51 3.06 -1.44
CA TRP A 16 13.81 3.69 -1.27
C TRP A 16 13.64 5.09 -0.69
N SER A 17 13.82 5.22 0.63
CA SER A 17 14.02 6.54 1.25
C SER A 17 15.42 7.05 0.91
N PRO A 18 15.60 8.36 0.59
CA PRO A 18 16.93 8.95 0.44
C PRO A 18 17.84 8.67 1.64
N ALA A 19 17.27 8.57 2.85
CA ALA A 19 18.01 8.33 4.08
C ALA A 19 18.92 7.09 4.01
N VAL A 20 18.51 6.02 3.29
CA VAL A 20 19.30 4.79 3.15
C VAL A 20 20.66 5.06 2.51
N PHE A 21 20.70 5.87 1.45
CA PHE A 21 21.93 6.25 0.77
C PHE A 21 22.78 7.18 1.66
N TYR A 22 22.15 8.17 2.30
CA TYR A 22 22.88 9.16 3.09
C TYR A 22 23.46 8.60 4.40
N VAL A 23 22.82 7.60 5.02
CA VAL A 23 23.41 6.83 6.12
C VAL A 23 24.70 6.13 5.66
N LEU A 24 24.67 5.47 4.51
CA LEU A 24 25.86 4.79 3.97
C LEU A 24 26.97 5.79 3.60
N ILE A 25 26.61 6.91 2.97
CA ILE A 25 27.53 8.00 2.66
C ILE A 25 28.18 8.56 3.94
N SER A 26 27.41 8.74 5.02
CA SER A 26 27.94 9.23 6.30
C SER A 26 28.99 8.29 6.88
N ILE A 27 28.74 6.99 6.84
CA ILE A 27 29.71 5.96 7.29
C ILE A 27 30.99 6.02 6.42
N LEU A 28 30.85 6.06 5.09
CA LEU A 28 31.99 6.10 4.17
C LEU A 28 32.81 7.38 4.31
N SER A 29 32.15 8.51 4.56
CA SER A 29 32.82 9.80 4.76
C SER A 29 33.65 9.88 6.05
N ALA A 30 33.38 9.03 7.04
CA ALA A 30 34.14 8.97 8.29
C ALA A 30 35.51 8.28 8.12
N ILE A 31 35.62 7.28 7.24
CA ILE A 31 36.82 6.46 7.02
C ILE A 31 38.08 7.28 6.70
N PRO A 32 38.08 8.25 5.77
CA PRO A 32 39.28 9.02 5.43
C PRO A 32 39.69 10.07 6.49
N GLY A 33 38.89 10.26 7.56
CA GLY A 33 39.12 11.29 8.56
C GLY A 33 38.87 12.73 8.07
N ASP A 34 38.17 12.92 6.94
CA ASP A 34 37.78 14.24 6.45
C ASP A 34 36.55 14.75 7.22
N THR A 35 36.80 15.50 8.29
CA THR A 35 35.76 15.98 9.22
C THR A 35 34.69 16.81 8.52
N ALA A 36 35.05 17.60 7.51
CA ALA A 36 34.09 18.42 6.77
C ALA A 36 33.13 17.54 5.96
N LEU A 37 33.65 16.52 5.27
CA LEU A 37 32.85 15.56 4.51
C LEU A 37 31.89 14.80 5.42
N PHE A 38 32.38 14.35 6.58
CA PHE A 38 31.57 13.66 7.58
C PHE A 38 30.46 14.52 8.19
N TRP A 39 30.75 15.75 8.63
CA TRP A 39 29.71 16.56 9.25
C TRP A 39 28.63 16.98 8.26
N VAL A 40 29.00 17.34 7.04
CA VAL A 40 28.04 17.72 6.00
C VAL A 40 27.14 16.52 5.62
N SER A 41 27.72 15.33 5.45
CA SER A 41 26.94 14.10 5.16
C SER A 41 26.01 13.71 6.31
N MET A 42 26.49 13.82 7.56
CA MET A 42 25.70 13.53 8.76
C MET A 42 24.52 14.50 8.90
N ILE A 43 24.74 15.80 8.72
CA ILE A 43 23.67 16.81 8.77
C ILE A 43 22.61 16.51 7.71
N LEU A 44 23.02 16.19 6.48
CA LEU A 44 22.09 15.84 5.41
C LEU A 44 21.33 14.54 5.69
N THR A 45 21.98 13.56 6.33
CA THR A 45 21.35 12.32 6.78
C THR A 45 20.25 12.61 7.81
N LEU A 46 20.55 13.39 8.84
CA LEU A 46 19.57 13.78 9.86
C LEU A 46 18.42 14.58 9.25
N PHE A 47 18.72 15.49 8.32
CA PHE A 47 17.71 16.24 7.59
C PHE A 47 16.79 15.32 6.78
N THR A 48 17.33 14.40 5.98
CA THR A 48 16.52 13.46 5.17
C THR A 48 15.67 12.55 6.04
N ILE A 49 16.19 12.06 7.18
CA ILE A 49 15.40 11.30 8.16
C ILE A 49 14.26 12.16 8.73
N GLY A 50 14.54 13.42 9.08
CA GLY A 50 13.53 14.35 9.59
C GLY A 50 12.41 14.65 8.58
N VAL A 51 12.76 14.90 7.32
CA VAL A 51 11.79 15.10 6.23
C VAL A 51 10.99 13.81 6.03
N SER A 52 11.64 12.64 5.95
CA SER A 52 10.94 11.37 5.80
C SER A 52 9.96 11.11 6.94
N ASN A 53 10.34 11.33 8.19
CA ASN A 53 9.44 11.17 9.34
C ASN A 53 8.23 12.12 9.27
N ARG A 54 8.41 13.34 8.78
CA ARG A 54 7.32 14.32 8.67
C ARG A 54 6.39 14.06 7.49
N TYR A 55 6.93 13.55 6.39
CA TYR A 55 6.24 13.38 5.11
C TYR A 55 5.89 11.92 4.78
N ASN A 56 6.05 10.99 5.72
CA ASN A 56 5.60 9.58 5.62
C ASN A 56 4.07 9.42 5.74
N LEU A 57 3.30 10.40 5.25
CA LEU A 57 1.85 10.33 5.18
C LEU A 57 1.42 9.98 3.75
N PRO A 58 0.35 9.18 3.56
CA PRO A 58 -0.16 8.82 2.24
C PRO A 58 -0.48 10.02 1.33
N LEU A 59 -0.80 11.17 1.92
CA LEU A 59 -1.05 12.41 1.20
C LEU A 59 0.23 13.12 0.72
N HIS A 60 1.34 12.95 1.43
CA HIS A 60 2.52 13.80 1.25
C HIS A 60 3.80 13.06 0.86
N TYR A 61 3.74 11.74 0.60
CA TYR A 61 4.91 10.97 0.15
C TYR A 61 5.59 11.56 -1.08
N SER A 62 4.83 12.20 -1.97
CA SER A 62 5.33 12.86 -3.18
C SER A 62 6.16 14.13 -2.92
N VAL A 63 6.09 14.68 -1.70
CA VAL A 63 6.68 15.96 -1.32
C VAL A 63 8.04 15.77 -0.65
N ASP A 64 8.23 14.67 0.09
CA ASP A 64 9.47 14.32 0.80
C ASP A 64 10.72 14.52 -0.08
N ARG A 65 10.70 13.92 -1.26
CA ARG A 65 11.82 13.99 -2.21
C ARG A 65 12.02 15.35 -2.84
N LYS A 66 10.94 16.11 -3.07
CA LYS A 66 11.00 17.46 -3.66
C LYS A 66 11.64 18.45 -2.69
N ILE A 67 11.31 18.34 -1.40
CA ILE A 67 11.89 19.18 -0.36
C ILE A 67 13.37 18.87 -0.17
N SER A 68 13.75 17.59 -0.17
CA SER A 68 15.15 17.20 0.01
C SER A 68 16.02 17.39 -1.24
N LEU A 69 15.43 17.42 -2.44
CA LEU A 69 16.14 17.52 -3.72
C LEU A 69 17.20 18.63 -3.81
N PRO A 70 16.93 19.92 -3.48
CA PRO A 70 17.94 20.97 -3.59
C PRO A 70 19.16 20.72 -2.70
N PHE A 71 18.94 20.19 -1.48
CA PHE A 71 20.03 19.85 -0.56
C PHE A 71 20.83 18.64 -1.04
N ARG A 72 20.16 17.66 -1.64
CA ARG A 72 20.80 16.49 -2.25
C ARG A 72 21.67 16.89 -3.45
N ILE A 73 21.18 17.77 -4.33
CA ILE A 73 21.95 18.31 -5.46
C ILE A 73 23.17 19.10 -4.95
N ALA A 74 22.98 19.97 -3.96
CA ALA A 74 24.08 20.72 -3.34
C ALA A 74 25.14 19.79 -2.76
N TYR A 75 24.71 18.72 -2.08
CA TYR A 75 25.62 17.70 -1.57
C TYR A 75 26.32 16.94 -2.68
N THR A 76 25.68 16.58 -3.79
CA THR A 76 26.36 15.89 -4.90
C THR A 76 27.55 16.71 -5.46
N ALA A 77 27.42 18.03 -5.51
CA ALA A 77 28.52 18.91 -5.92
C ALA A 77 29.62 19.05 -4.84
N PHE A 78 29.27 18.89 -3.57
CA PHE A 78 30.17 19.19 -2.45
C PHE A 78 31.44 18.30 -2.41
N PRO A 79 31.39 16.95 -2.47
CA PRO A 79 32.59 16.12 -2.52
C PRO A 79 33.46 16.40 -3.75
N LEU A 80 32.86 16.78 -4.89
CA LEU A 80 33.61 17.14 -6.10
C LEU A 80 34.44 18.41 -5.91
N ILE A 81 33.84 19.44 -5.29
CA ILE A 81 34.57 20.66 -4.92
C ILE A 81 35.63 20.30 -3.87
N ARG A 82 35.29 19.49 -2.87
CA ARG A 82 36.18 19.10 -1.77
C ARG A 82 37.48 18.42 -2.24
N ILE A 83 37.42 17.66 -3.34
CA ILE A 83 38.61 17.02 -3.95
C ILE A 83 39.68 18.05 -4.33
N GLN A 84 39.31 19.25 -4.79
CA GLN A 84 40.28 20.30 -5.16
C GLN A 84 41.06 20.85 -3.96
N TRP A 85 40.52 20.68 -2.75
CA TRP A 85 41.06 21.18 -1.49
C TRP A 85 41.60 20.05 -0.61
N ALA A 86 41.57 18.82 -1.10
CA ALA A 86 42.10 17.68 -0.39
C ALA A 86 43.61 17.64 -0.60
N ASP A 87 44.37 17.43 0.46
CA ASP A 87 45.74 16.95 0.32
C ASP A 87 45.72 15.71 -0.57
N TRP A 88 46.75 15.47 -1.38
CA TRP A 88 46.88 14.34 -2.33
C TRP A 88 46.90 12.95 -1.66
N ALA A 89 46.38 12.82 -0.44
CA ALA A 89 46.04 11.59 0.25
C ALA A 89 44.97 10.83 -0.55
N ILE A 90 45.41 9.73 -1.19
CA ILE A 90 44.60 8.85 -2.02
C ILE A 90 43.28 8.45 -1.34
N PHE A 91 43.32 8.13 -0.04
CA PHE A 91 42.11 7.73 0.72
C PHE A 91 41.02 8.80 0.75
N LYS A 92 41.36 10.09 0.85
CA LYS A 92 40.37 11.19 0.84
C LYS A 92 39.70 11.27 -0.53
N ILE A 93 40.48 11.16 -1.59
CA ILE A 93 39.99 11.21 -2.98
C ILE A 93 39.06 10.02 -3.25
N VAL A 94 39.45 8.80 -2.89
CA VAL A 94 38.62 7.59 -3.09
C VAL A 94 37.30 7.71 -2.35
N ALA A 95 37.31 8.13 -1.08
CA ALA A 95 36.09 8.30 -0.30
C ALA A 95 35.15 9.35 -0.89
N ALA A 96 35.69 10.50 -1.34
CA ALA A 96 34.90 11.56 -1.98
C ALA A 96 34.27 11.08 -3.30
N VAL A 97 35.00 10.30 -4.11
CA VAL A 97 34.48 9.70 -5.35
C VAL A 97 33.36 8.71 -5.04
N LEU A 98 33.53 7.80 -4.07
CA LEU A 98 32.49 6.85 -3.67
C LEU A 98 31.23 7.55 -3.14
N CYS A 99 31.40 8.57 -2.30
CA CYS A 99 30.28 9.38 -1.80
C CYS A 99 29.53 10.07 -2.96
N THR A 100 30.26 10.57 -3.97
CA THR A 100 29.67 11.18 -5.17
C THR A 100 28.87 10.17 -5.97
N ILE A 101 29.42 8.97 -6.21
CA ILE A 101 28.73 7.89 -6.93
C ILE A 101 27.43 7.50 -6.23
N LEU A 102 27.45 7.33 -4.90
CA LEU A 102 26.24 7.01 -4.13
C LEU A 102 25.21 8.15 -4.16
N ALA A 103 25.65 9.41 -4.07
CA ALA A 103 24.75 10.55 -4.15
C ALA A 103 24.10 10.66 -5.55
N ILE A 104 24.87 10.42 -6.62
CA ILE A 104 24.34 10.35 -7.99
C ILE A 104 23.37 9.17 -8.13
N ALA A 105 23.68 8.01 -7.55
CA ALA A 105 22.80 6.85 -7.58
C ALA A 105 21.46 7.13 -6.88
N ASP A 106 21.45 7.82 -5.74
CA ASP A 106 20.21 8.25 -5.08
C ASP A 106 19.38 9.18 -5.97
N LEU A 107 20.01 10.17 -6.60
CA LEU A 107 19.34 11.12 -7.49
C LEU A 107 18.76 10.40 -8.73
N ILE A 108 19.55 9.57 -9.41
CA ILE A 108 19.11 8.91 -10.63
C ILE A 108 18.12 7.80 -10.31
N LEU A 109 18.50 6.83 -9.47
CA LEU A 109 17.65 5.67 -9.20
C LEU A 109 16.42 6.10 -8.41
N GLY A 110 16.58 6.84 -7.33
CA GLY A 110 15.46 7.23 -6.48
C GLY A 110 14.49 8.19 -7.18
N ASP A 111 14.98 9.31 -7.71
CA ASP A 111 14.08 10.33 -8.27
C ASP A 111 13.52 9.91 -9.64
N ALA A 112 14.30 9.26 -10.51
CA ALA A 112 13.76 8.80 -11.80
C ALA A 112 12.73 7.68 -11.63
N ILE A 113 12.91 6.76 -10.67
CA ILE A 113 11.91 5.71 -10.38
C ILE A 113 10.61 6.36 -9.90
N ILE A 114 10.67 7.36 -9.03
CA ILE A 114 9.47 8.04 -8.53
C ILE A 114 8.79 8.86 -9.62
N ILE A 115 9.55 9.56 -10.47
CA ILE A 115 9.01 10.24 -11.66
C ILE A 115 8.25 9.26 -12.55
N ARG A 116 8.85 8.09 -12.82
CA ARG A 116 8.19 7.02 -13.58
C ARG A 116 7.01 6.41 -12.83
N ALA A 117 7.02 6.41 -11.50
CA ALA A 117 5.95 5.86 -10.69
C ALA A 117 4.71 6.75 -10.65
N PHE A 118 4.87 8.07 -10.74
CA PHE A 118 3.74 9.01 -10.72
C PHE A 118 2.67 8.73 -11.78
N ARG A 119 3.05 8.12 -12.91
CA ARG A 119 2.09 7.72 -13.97
C ARG A 119 1.12 6.61 -13.52
N PHE A 120 1.44 5.91 -12.44
CA PHE A 120 0.60 4.85 -11.87
C PHE A 120 -0.31 5.34 -10.73
N ASN A 121 -0.28 6.64 -10.39
CA ASN A 121 -1.21 7.18 -9.42
C ASN A 121 -2.65 6.98 -9.89
N ALA A 122 -3.44 6.33 -9.04
CA ALA A 122 -4.85 6.10 -9.25
C ALA A 122 -5.65 6.70 -8.09
N SER A 123 -6.91 7.01 -8.36
CA SER A 123 -7.91 7.39 -7.37
C SER A 123 -9.21 6.65 -7.66
N TYR A 124 -10.02 6.42 -6.63
CA TYR A 124 -11.19 5.55 -6.73
C TYR A 124 -12.47 6.31 -6.41
N GLU A 125 -13.36 6.36 -7.39
CA GLU A 125 -14.69 6.92 -7.25
C GLU A 125 -15.70 5.79 -7.03
N ILE A 126 -16.36 5.79 -5.88
CA ILE A 126 -17.38 4.78 -5.57
C ILE A 126 -18.59 5.03 -6.47
N GLN A 127 -18.93 4.05 -7.30
CA GLN A 127 -20.09 4.09 -8.19
C GLN A 127 -21.30 3.44 -7.53
N LYS A 128 -21.10 2.28 -6.88
CA LYS A 128 -22.17 1.51 -6.23
C LYS A 128 -21.67 0.80 -4.98
N ALA A 129 -22.49 0.69 -3.95
CA ALA A 129 -22.23 -0.16 -2.79
C ALA A 129 -23.02 -1.48 -2.93
N LEU A 130 -22.38 -2.63 -2.70
CA LEU A 130 -22.99 -3.96 -2.84
C LEU A 130 -23.39 -4.60 -1.50
N GLY A 131 -23.16 -3.90 -0.38
CA GLY A 131 -23.30 -4.47 0.97
C GLY A 131 -21.98 -5.05 1.48
N ASN A 132 -21.95 -5.48 2.75
CA ASN A 132 -20.77 -6.09 3.39
C ASN A 132 -19.45 -5.32 3.20
N ARG A 133 -19.54 -3.98 3.15
CA ARG A 133 -18.41 -3.07 2.87
C ARG A 133 -17.68 -3.37 1.55
N VAL A 134 -18.42 -3.86 0.56
CA VAL A 134 -17.96 -4.03 -0.81
C VAL A 134 -18.53 -2.92 -1.69
N TYR A 135 -17.65 -2.36 -2.51
CA TYR A 135 -17.92 -1.21 -3.35
C TYR A 135 -17.47 -1.51 -4.78
N VAL A 136 -18.32 -1.17 -5.75
CA VAL A 136 -17.90 -1.04 -7.14
C VAL A 136 -17.40 0.38 -7.34
N CYS A 137 -16.14 0.48 -7.74
CA CYS A 137 -15.44 1.75 -7.90
C CYS A 137 -15.02 1.93 -9.36
N LYS A 138 -15.02 3.17 -9.82
CA LYS A 138 -14.36 3.59 -11.05
C LYS A 138 -12.95 4.09 -10.71
N ARG A 139 -11.95 3.48 -11.34
CA ARG A 139 -10.55 3.88 -11.27
C ARG A 139 -10.32 5.09 -12.16
N ILE A 140 -9.80 6.16 -11.59
CA ILE A 140 -9.40 7.39 -12.28
C ILE A 140 -7.87 7.47 -12.24
N GLY A 141 -7.23 7.44 -13.41
CA GLY A 141 -5.78 7.44 -13.55
C GLY A 141 -5.16 6.03 -13.55
N GLY A 142 -3.84 5.95 -13.61
CA GLY A 142 -3.11 4.68 -13.59
C GLY A 142 -3.45 3.75 -14.77
N GLU A 143 -3.83 4.26 -15.93
CA GLU A 143 -4.22 3.45 -17.10
C GLU A 143 -3.15 2.43 -17.52
N GLN A 144 -1.87 2.76 -17.29
CA GLN A 144 -0.74 1.88 -17.56
C GLN A 144 -0.70 0.66 -16.63
N ALA A 145 -1.43 0.69 -15.51
CA ALA A 145 -1.62 -0.46 -14.66
C ALA A 145 -2.30 -1.62 -15.40
N LYS A 146 -3.09 -1.37 -16.46
CA LYS A 146 -3.72 -2.43 -17.27
C LYS A 146 -2.72 -3.47 -17.78
N GLN A 147 -1.46 -3.08 -18.00
CA GLN A 147 -0.38 -3.98 -18.44
C GLN A 147 -0.06 -5.09 -17.43
N PHE A 148 -0.44 -4.92 -16.16
CA PHE A 148 -0.24 -5.89 -15.08
C PHE A 148 -1.47 -6.79 -14.86
N GLY A 149 -2.47 -6.75 -15.75
CA GLY A 149 -3.62 -7.66 -15.73
C GLY A 149 -4.80 -7.23 -14.83
N PHE A 150 -4.90 -5.94 -14.49
CA PHE A 150 -5.93 -5.36 -13.62
C PHE A 150 -7.35 -5.26 -14.23
N SER A 151 -7.70 -6.04 -15.24
CA SER A 151 -9.02 -5.91 -15.89
C SER A 151 -9.57 -7.27 -16.29
N ILE A 152 -10.15 -7.97 -15.31
CA ILE A 152 -11.04 -9.09 -15.58
C ILE A 152 -12.47 -8.54 -15.50
N GLY A 153 -13.30 -8.84 -16.50
CA GLY A 153 -14.71 -8.45 -16.49
C GLY A 153 -15.44 -9.15 -15.34
N VAL A 154 -16.27 -8.39 -14.61
CA VAL A 154 -17.18 -8.95 -13.61
C VAL A 154 -18.58 -9.00 -14.20
N ASP A 155 -19.29 -10.11 -13.96
CA ASP A 155 -20.65 -10.29 -14.46
C ASP A 155 -21.62 -9.21 -13.89
N PRO A 156 -22.56 -8.68 -14.70
CA PRO A 156 -23.58 -7.75 -14.25
C PRO A 156 -24.39 -8.21 -13.03
N SER A 157 -24.65 -9.52 -12.91
CA SER A 157 -25.40 -10.08 -11.77
C SER A 157 -24.67 -9.89 -10.43
N VAL A 158 -23.33 -9.86 -10.46
CA VAL A 158 -22.51 -9.70 -9.25
C VAL A 158 -22.15 -8.24 -9.01
N SER A 159 -21.74 -7.53 -10.06
CA SER A 159 -21.38 -6.12 -9.98
C SER A 159 -22.59 -5.20 -9.80
N GLY A 160 -23.78 -5.65 -10.19
CA GLY A 160 -24.98 -4.83 -10.25
C GLY A 160 -24.86 -3.62 -11.21
N LEU A 161 -23.91 -3.66 -12.15
CA LEU A 161 -23.75 -2.69 -13.23
C LEU A 161 -24.17 -3.33 -14.56
N GLU A 162 -24.88 -2.59 -15.41
CA GLU A 162 -25.29 -3.09 -16.73
C GLU A 162 -24.10 -3.37 -17.65
N THR A 163 -23.06 -2.53 -17.61
CA THR A 163 -21.87 -2.67 -18.44
C THR A 163 -20.62 -2.52 -17.61
N TRP A 164 -19.82 -3.59 -17.54
CA TRP A 164 -18.51 -3.56 -16.91
C TRP A 164 -17.45 -3.06 -17.89
N THR A 165 -16.81 -1.93 -17.57
CA THR A 165 -15.69 -1.40 -18.36
C THR A 165 -14.35 -1.69 -17.67
N SER A 166 -13.25 -1.61 -18.41
CA SER A 166 -11.88 -1.79 -17.88
C SER A 166 -11.43 -0.77 -16.81
N GLU A 167 -12.27 0.21 -16.49
CA GLU A 167 -12.04 1.20 -15.43
C GLU A 167 -12.76 0.82 -14.14
N HIS A 168 -13.68 -0.15 -14.19
CA HIS A 168 -14.38 -0.62 -13.00
C HIS A 168 -13.53 -1.64 -12.27
N ILE A 169 -13.53 -1.50 -10.95
CA ILE A 169 -12.92 -2.46 -10.03
C ILE A 169 -13.87 -2.67 -8.85
N MET A 170 -13.69 -3.79 -8.16
CA MET A 170 -14.42 -4.08 -6.93
C MET A 170 -13.46 -4.02 -5.77
N ILE A 171 -13.81 -3.23 -4.75
CA ILE A 171 -13.01 -3.03 -3.55
C ILE A 171 -13.80 -3.53 -2.34
N ALA A 172 -13.15 -4.26 -1.44
CA ALA A 172 -13.67 -4.58 -0.12
C ALA A 172 -12.88 -3.83 0.96
N ASP A 173 -13.57 -3.38 1.99
CA ASP A 173 -12.96 -2.91 3.25
C ASP A 173 -13.10 -4.00 4.30
N ILE A 174 -12.00 -4.72 4.54
CA ILE A 174 -11.88 -5.82 5.49
C ILE A 174 -11.06 -5.31 6.68
N GLU A 175 -11.73 -5.02 7.79
CA GLU A 175 -11.10 -4.53 9.03
C GLU A 175 -10.23 -3.26 8.85
N GLY A 176 -10.60 -2.37 7.92
CA GLY A 176 -9.85 -1.17 7.60
C GLY A 176 -8.75 -1.38 6.55
N MET A 177 -8.56 -2.62 6.09
CA MET A 177 -7.73 -2.93 4.92
C MET A 177 -8.58 -2.84 3.66
N ILE A 178 -8.14 -1.99 2.74
CA ILE A 178 -8.76 -1.86 1.43
C ILE A 178 -8.12 -2.88 0.52
N MET A 179 -8.93 -3.74 -0.10
CA MET A 179 -8.46 -4.85 -0.93
C MET A 179 -9.22 -4.86 -2.26
N GLU A 180 -8.50 -5.09 -3.37
CA GLU A 180 -9.11 -5.31 -4.67
C GLU A 180 -9.63 -6.75 -4.75
N LEU A 181 -10.91 -6.91 -5.04
CA LEU A 181 -11.52 -8.22 -5.25
C LEU A 181 -11.33 -8.62 -6.71
N ARG A 182 -10.71 -9.79 -6.91
CA ARG A 182 -10.53 -10.38 -8.24
C ARG A 182 -11.32 -11.67 -8.40
N PRO A 183 -11.95 -11.90 -9.57
CA PRO A 183 -12.64 -13.16 -9.82
C PRO A 183 -11.65 -14.30 -9.73
N MET A 184 -11.95 -15.31 -8.92
CA MET A 184 -11.09 -16.48 -8.79
C MET A 184 -11.07 -17.30 -10.07
N ARG A 185 -9.89 -17.73 -10.49
CA ARG A 185 -9.73 -18.71 -11.56
C ARG A 185 -9.92 -20.11 -10.99
N ILE A 186 -10.23 -21.07 -11.87
CA ILE A 186 -10.39 -22.49 -11.48
C ILE A 186 -9.18 -23.00 -10.68
N LYS A 187 -7.96 -22.54 -11.00
CA LYS A 187 -6.75 -22.92 -10.25
C LYS A 187 -6.76 -22.38 -8.82
N ASP A 188 -7.25 -21.16 -8.63
CA ASP A 188 -7.32 -20.51 -7.32
C ASP A 188 -8.36 -21.24 -6.44
N TRP A 189 -9.47 -21.68 -7.05
CA TRP A 189 -10.46 -22.55 -6.41
C TRP A 189 -9.84 -23.86 -5.90
N ILE A 190 -9.11 -24.57 -6.75
CA ILE A 190 -8.44 -25.83 -6.38
C ILE A 190 -7.44 -25.61 -5.24
N GLN A 191 -6.69 -24.50 -5.28
CA GLN A 191 -5.74 -24.16 -4.21
C GLN A 191 -6.45 -23.83 -2.89
N ALA A 192 -7.57 -23.11 -2.95
CA ALA A 192 -8.37 -22.79 -1.78
C ALA A 192 -8.97 -24.05 -1.15
N GLU A 193 -9.48 -24.98 -1.96
CA GLU A 193 -9.99 -26.27 -1.52
C GLU A 193 -8.89 -27.12 -0.87
N ALA A 194 -7.72 -27.25 -1.51
CA ALA A 194 -6.59 -27.97 -0.94
C ALA A 194 -6.09 -27.35 0.39
N ALA A 195 -6.11 -26.02 0.51
CA ALA A 195 -5.74 -25.33 1.75
C ALA A 195 -6.76 -25.60 2.88
N LEU A 196 -8.05 -25.64 2.56
CA LEU A 196 -9.11 -26.01 3.49
C LEU A 196 -8.96 -27.46 4.00
N GLU A 197 -8.70 -28.41 3.10
CA GLU A 197 -8.47 -29.82 3.48
C GLU A 197 -7.26 -29.97 4.42
N GLN A 198 -6.17 -29.26 4.15
CA GLN A 198 -4.98 -29.26 5.01
C GLN A 198 -5.28 -28.70 6.40
N GLN A 199 -6.09 -27.63 6.48
CA GLN A 199 -6.50 -27.04 7.76
C GLN A 199 -7.39 -27.98 8.58
N GLN A 200 -8.26 -28.75 7.94
CA GLN A 200 -9.12 -29.72 8.65
C GLN A 200 -8.34 -30.91 9.23
N GLY A 201 -7.21 -31.29 8.61
CA GLY A 201 -6.40 -32.42 9.06
C GLY A 201 -5.46 -32.12 10.23
N HIS A 202 -5.11 -30.86 10.47
CA HIS A 202 -4.29 -30.44 11.61
C HIS A 202 -5.22 -29.82 12.67
N GLY A 203 -5.48 -30.54 13.76
CA GLY A 203 -6.29 -30.07 14.91
C GLY A 203 -5.69 -28.89 15.70
N SER A 204 -5.03 -27.97 15.00
CA SER A 204 -4.41 -26.76 15.51
C SER A 204 -5.36 -25.57 15.34
N GLU A 205 -5.32 -24.63 16.28
CA GLU A 205 -6.01 -23.34 16.23
C GLU A 205 -6.03 -22.75 14.80
N LEU A 206 -7.23 -22.70 14.25
CA LEU A 206 -7.52 -22.28 12.88
C LEU A 206 -7.09 -20.81 12.69
N ILE A 207 -6.27 -20.53 11.68
CA ILE A 207 -6.34 -19.23 10.99
C ILE A 207 -7.52 -19.39 10.03
N PRO A 208 -8.71 -18.82 10.31
CA PRO A 208 -9.84 -18.99 9.42
C PRO A 208 -9.48 -18.40 8.07
N LEU A 209 -9.48 -19.24 7.04
CA LEU A 209 -9.71 -18.78 5.68
C LEU A 209 -11.13 -18.22 5.67
N VAL A 210 -11.27 -16.92 5.96
CA VAL A 210 -12.56 -16.22 5.93
C VAL A 210 -12.92 -16.04 4.46
N PHE A 211 -13.66 -17.01 3.93
CA PHE A 211 -14.40 -16.83 2.71
C PHE A 211 -15.54 -15.86 3.01
N THR A 212 -15.34 -14.58 2.70
CA THR A 212 -16.45 -13.64 2.71
C THR A 212 -17.23 -13.86 1.42
N GLY A 213 -18.18 -14.78 1.47
CA GLY A 213 -19.23 -14.85 0.47
C GLY A 213 -19.96 -13.51 0.47
N LEU A 214 -20.00 -12.85 -0.69
CA LEU A 214 -20.96 -11.79 -0.87
C LEU A 214 -22.32 -12.46 -0.96
N ASP A 215 -23.11 -12.35 0.11
CA ASP A 215 -24.55 -12.59 0.00
C ASP A 215 -25.07 -11.60 -1.04
N LEU A 216 -25.26 -12.10 -2.26
CA LEU A 216 -26.01 -11.39 -3.29
C LEU A 216 -27.43 -11.36 -2.77
N VAL A 217 -27.77 -10.27 -2.08
CA VAL A 217 -29.15 -9.95 -1.77
C VAL A 217 -29.84 -9.90 -3.13
N GLU A 218 -30.65 -10.92 -3.43
CA GLU A 218 -31.61 -10.86 -4.52
C GLU A 218 -32.40 -9.58 -4.26
N HIS A 219 -32.20 -8.54 -5.06
CA HIS A 219 -32.95 -7.31 -4.93
C HIS A 219 -34.36 -7.61 -5.46
N PRO A 220 -35.40 -7.77 -4.63
CA PRO A 220 -36.74 -7.59 -5.13
C PRO A 220 -36.83 -6.13 -5.57
N GLY A 221 -37.29 -5.88 -6.79
CA GLY A 221 -37.43 -4.53 -7.33
C GLY A 221 -38.07 -3.58 -6.32
N GLY A 222 -37.30 -2.60 -5.87
CA GLY A 222 -37.72 -1.61 -4.89
C GLY A 222 -37.22 -0.25 -5.32
N GLU A 223 -38.10 0.51 -5.97
CA GLU A 223 -37.87 1.90 -6.31
C GLU A 223 -37.71 2.76 -5.05
N GLY A 224 -36.60 3.50 -4.99
CA GLY A 224 -36.52 4.81 -4.34
C GLY A 224 -36.43 4.85 -2.81
N GLU A 225 -35.21 4.85 -2.26
CA GLU A 225 -34.87 5.76 -1.16
C GLU A 225 -33.37 6.15 -1.25
N GLU A 226 -33.10 7.47 -1.30
CA GLU A 226 -31.75 8.04 -1.21
C GLU A 226 -31.16 7.77 0.19
N HIS A 227 -30.39 6.71 0.33
CA HIS A 227 -29.65 6.45 1.55
C HIS A 227 -28.40 7.33 1.61
N LYS A 228 -28.53 8.51 2.24
CA LYS A 228 -27.39 9.35 2.68
C LYS A 228 -26.55 8.55 3.68
N THR A 229 -25.52 7.88 3.19
CA THR A 229 -24.53 7.18 3.99
C THR A 229 -23.70 8.20 4.79
N MET A 230 -24.01 8.34 6.07
CA MET A 230 -23.12 8.98 7.04
C MET A 230 -21.93 8.04 7.26
N LEU A 231 -20.82 8.30 6.55
CA LEU A 231 -19.53 7.74 6.95
C LEU A 231 -19.15 8.35 8.32
N PRO A 232 -18.77 7.54 9.32
CA PRO A 232 -18.34 8.06 10.61
C PRO A 232 -17.10 8.95 10.41
N LYS A 233 -17.21 10.21 10.85
CA LYS A 233 -16.23 11.28 10.63
C LYS A 233 -14.91 11.14 11.41
N ASN A 234 -14.61 9.98 12.00
CA ASN A 234 -13.51 9.85 12.95
C ASN A 234 -12.26 9.24 12.32
N ASN A 235 -11.64 9.99 11.39
CA ASN A 235 -10.33 9.68 10.79
C ASN A 235 -9.16 10.24 11.63
N ASN A 236 -9.19 10.06 12.95
CA ASN A 236 -8.07 10.39 13.80
C ASN A 236 -7.89 9.25 14.81
N LEU A 237 -6.94 8.34 14.55
CA LEU A 237 -5.95 7.81 15.51
C LEU A 237 -5.27 6.56 14.93
N GLY A 238 -3.93 6.60 14.94
CA GLY A 238 -3.04 5.63 14.30
C GLY A 238 -3.26 4.17 14.71
N GLY A 239 -2.82 3.27 13.82
CA GLY A 239 -3.06 1.82 13.79
C GLY A 239 -2.71 0.99 15.03
N LEU A 240 -2.28 1.60 16.14
CA LEU A 240 -2.12 0.93 17.44
C LEU A 240 -3.37 1.06 18.33
N ALA A 241 -4.14 2.14 18.22
CA ALA A 241 -5.35 2.33 19.04
C ALA A 241 -6.52 1.50 18.51
N GLY A 242 -6.71 1.44 17.19
CA GLY A 242 -7.76 0.62 16.57
C GLY A 242 -7.59 -0.87 16.84
N TRP A 243 -6.35 -1.36 16.87
CA TRP A 243 -6.06 -2.77 17.11
C TRP A 243 -6.40 -3.22 18.55
N GLN A 244 -6.21 -2.34 19.53
CA GLN A 244 -6.60 -2.61 20.92
C GLN A 244 -8.11 -2.66 21.11
N ASP A 245 -8.87 -1.87 20.35
CA ASP A 245 -10.33 -1.86 20.42
C ASP A 245 -10.95 -3.10 19.75
N VAL A 246 -10.36 -3.58 18.64
CA VAL A 246 -10.75 -4.84 17.99
C VAL A 246 -10.50 -6.04 18.92
N MET A 247 -9.34 -6.10 19.57
CA MET A 247 -9.02 -7.15 20.54
C MET A 247 -9.97 -7.15 21.75
N LYS A 248 -10.39 -5.97 22.22
CA LYS A 248 -11.38 -5.85 23.30
C LYS A 248 -12.77 -6.31 22.87
N GLN A 249 -13.17 -6.07 21.63
CA GLN A 249 -14.44 -6.57 21.09
C GLN A 249 -14.44 -8.10 20.98
N HIS A 250 -13.38 -8.69 20.41
CA HIS A 250 -13.23 -10.15 20.31
C HIS A 250 -13.24 -10.83 21.68
N ALA A 251 -12.54 -10.27 22.67
CA ALA A 251 -12.55 -10.80 24.05
C ALA A 251 -13.95 -10.74 24.70
N LYS A 252 -14.76 -9.73 24.34
CA LYS A 252 -16.14 -9.58 24.84
C LYS A 252 -17.10 -10.57 24.19
N GLU A 253 -16.92 -10.87 22.91
CA GLU A 253 -17.72 -11.85 22.18
C GLU A 253 -17.41 -13.27 22.63
N GLN A 254 -16.14 -13.60 22.87
CA GLN A 254 -15.74 -14.90 23.44
C GLN A 254 -16.25 -15.10 24.88
N ALA A 255 -16.36 -14.04 25.67
CA ALA A 255 -16.93 -14.10 27.02
C ALA A 255 -18.47 -14.24 27.05
N GLY A 256 -19.17 -14.04 25.92
CA GLY A 256 -20.63 -14.04 25.84
C GLY A 256 -21.25 -15.20 25.06
N GLY A 257 -20.44 -16.08 24.45
CA GLY A 257 -20.89 -17.06 23.47
C GLY A 257 -21.08 -18.48 24.02
N ASP A 258 -22.05 -18.71 24.90
CA ASP A 258 -22.41 -20.06 25.38
C ASP A 258 -23.92 -20.39 25.23
N ALA A 259 -24.65 -19.68 24.36
CA ALA A 259 -26.12 -19.81 24.29
C ALA A 259 -26.77 -19.75 22.90
N ARG A 260 -26.05 -20.00 21.79
CA ARG A 260 -26.64 -20.02 20.44
C ARG A 260 -26.10 -21.15 19.58
N GLY A 261 -26.38 -22.39 20.00
CA GLY A 261 -26.49 -23.52 19.08
C GLY A 261 -27.91 -23.58 18.53
N ASP A 262 -28.05 -24.03 17.28
CA ASP A 262 -29.30 -24.32 16.57
C ASP A 262 -30.02 -23.13 15.91
N LEU A 263 -29.48 -22.71 14.77
CA LEU A 263 -30.26 -22.32 13.58
C LEU A 263 -29.26 -22.08 12.47
N LEU A 264 -29.28 -22.92 11.43
CA LEU A 264 -29.07 -22.60 10.00
C LEU A 264 -28.69 -23.88 9.23
N ALA A 265 -29.70 -24.67 8.90
CA ALA A 265 -29.66 -25.61 7.79
C ALA A 265 -30.76 -25.20 6.80
N GLY A 266 -30.37 -24.54 5.70
CA GLY A 266 -31.35 -24.07 4.70
C GLY A 266 -30.73 -23.43 3.46
N LYS A 267 -30.71 -24.22 2.37
CA LYS A 267 -30.80 -23.85 0.94
C LYS A 267 -29.72 -22.94 0.31
N GLY A 268 -28.80 -23.59 -0.40
CA GLY A 268 -28.69 -23.48 -1.86
C GLY A 268 -28.56 -22.10 -2.50
N ALA A 269 -27.50 -21.37 -2.19
CA ALA A 269 -26.93 -20.35 -3.06
C ALA A 269 -25.45 -20.71 -3.27
N ASN A 270 -24.96 -20.70 -4.52
CA ASN A 270 -23.53 -20.85 -4.79
C ASN A 270 -22.83 -19.57 -4.33
N PRO A 271 -21.96 -19.60 -3.30
CA PRO A 271 -21.22 -18.43 -2.91
C PRO A 271 -20.20 -18.09 -4.00
N PHE A 272 -20.29 -16.90 -4.58
CA PHE A 272 -19.19 -16.36 -5.37
C PHE A 272 -18.07 -15.96 -4.41
N ILE A 273 -16.96 -16.70 -4.47
CA ILE A 273 -15.79 -16.45 -3.65
C ILE A 273 -14.77 -15.65 -4.47
N TRP A 274 -14.16 -14.66 -3.83
CA TRP A 274 -13.21 -13.71 -4.41
C TRP A 274 -11.81 -13.94 -3.87
N GLN A 275 -10.80 -13.75 -4.72
CA GLN A 275 -9.42 -13.71 -4.25
C GLN A 275 -9.11 -12.30 -3.73
N VAL A 276 -8.59 -12.26 -2.51
CA VAL A 276 -8.06 -11.05 -1.90
C VAL A 276 -6.63 -10.87 -2.38
N GLN A 277 -6.35 -9.73 -3.02
CA GLN A 277 -5.00 -9.31 -3.34
C GLN A 277 -4.72 -7.99 -2.62
N ASP A 278 -3.61 -7.95 -1.87
CA ASP A 278 -3.17 -6.75 -1.15
C ASP A 278 -2.90 -5.60 -2.14
N LEU A 279 -3.47 -4.43 -1.83
CA LEU A 279 -3.32 -3.15 -2.53
C LEU A 279 -2.08 -2.37 -2.07
#